data_AF-A0A7S0S635-F1
#
_entry.id   AF-A0A7S0S635-F1
#
_cell.length_a   1.000
_cell.length_b   1.000
_cell.length_c   1.000
_cell.angle_alpha   90.00
_cell.angle_beta   90.00
_cell.angle_gamma   90.00
#
_symmetry.space_group_name_H-M   'P 1'
#
loop_
_entity.id
_entity.type
_entity.pdbx_description
1 polymer ?
#
loop_
_entity_poly.entity_id
_entity_poly.type
_entity_poly.pdbx_seq_one_letter_code
_entity_poly.pdbx_strand_id
1 'polypeptide(L)'
;GLLSVPRIVAVMPEAAAVSAALPTDDDQLTGVVSLEAVRRLTGLLTASPQYYTKALLEGLVASIGGVDAALTRAASSALVDVILAATAGSSSSQSAHPAEALVASTLVDIWQRHAKSSRMAGPLLRTADLLVTQVPGIMSARVPAPPPAASSSGAAAATSSADAPFPDVVVELCRAETRQCSDVARLESAASMLCHLLPAPNPCRTSAYQGLLVLLGSKYPKVRRHTAEQLYLALLALEPTETGG
;
A
#
# COMPACT_ATOMS: atom_id res chain seq x y z
N GLY A 1 36.56 20.36 37.99
CA GLY A 1 35.64 19.34 37.44
C GLY A 1 34.69 20.01 36.46
N LEU A 2 34.97 19.90 35.16
CA LEU A 2 34.28 20.69 34.12
C LEU A 2 34.04 19.92 32.80
N LEU A 3 33.98 18.59 32.84
CA LEU A 3 33.61 17.77 31.68
C LEU A 3 32.60 16.68 32.07
N SER A 4 31.46 17.08 32.62
CA SER A 4 30.26 16.23 32.57
C SER A 4 29.57 16.51 31.24
N VAL A 5 29.95 15.78 30.19
CA VAL A 5 29.22 15.78 28.92
C VAL A 5 27.76 15.44 29.23
N PRO A 6 26.77 16.25 28.83
CA PRO A 6 25.38 15.87 29.02
C PRO A 6 25.15 14.58 28.24
N ARG A 7 24.81 13.50 28.95
CA ARG A 7 24.42 12.23 28.34
C ARG A 7 23.12 12.53 27.59
N ILE A 8 23.20 12.70 26.26
CA ILE A 8 22.03 12.79 25.41
C ILE A 8 21.38 11.41 25.48
N VAL A 9 20.48 11.22 26.43
CA VAL A 9 19.60 10.06 26.44
C VAL A 9 18.62 10.34 25.31
N ALA A 10 18.75 9.59 24.22
CA ALA A 10 17.74 9.62 23.18
C ALA A 10 16.41 9.21 23.82
N VAL A 11 15.51 10.18 24.02
CA VAL A 11 14.17 9.90 24.53
C VAL A 11 13.41 9.27 23.37
N MET A 12 13.21 7.95 23.45
CA MET A 12 12.36 7.24 22.51
C MET A 12 10.89 7.58 22.82
N PRO A 13 10.14 8.21 21.90
CA PRO A 13 8.72 8.47 22.11
C PRO A 13 7.98 7.17 22.43
N GLU A 14 7.11 7.18 23.43
CA GLU A 14 6.32 6.00 23.82
C GLU A 14 7.16 4.74 24.09
N ALA A 15 8.33 4.91 24.72
CA ALA A 15 9.27 3.82 24.96
C ALA A 15 8.64 2.57 25.60
N ALA A 16 7.68 2.76 26.51
CA ALA A 16 6.96 1.69 27.17
C ALA A 16 6.13 0.82 26.20
N ALA A 17 5.47 1.44 25.22
CA ALA A 17 4.66 0.73 24.23
C ALA A 17 5.55 -0.08 23.27
N VAL A 18 6.67 0.51 22.85
CA VAL A 18 7.67 -0.19 22.02
C VAL A 18 8.32 -1.34 22.79
N SER A 19 8.69 -1.14 24.06
CA SER A 19 9.25 -2.22 24.88
C SER A 19 8.26 -3.34 25.15
N ALA A 20 6.96 -3.03 25.26
CA ALA A 20 5.91 -4.04 25.42
C ALA A 20 5.66 -4.83 24.13
N ALA A 21 5.91 -4.22 22.98
CA ALA A 21 5.77 -4.89 21.69
C ALA A 21 6.93 -5.84 21.37
N LEU A 22 8.11 -5.61 21.94
CA LEU A 22 9.31 -6.41 21.73
C LEU A 22 9.45 -7.55 22.76
N PRO A 23 9.97 -8.71 22.35
CA PRO A 23 10.39 -9.74 23.31
C PRO A 23 11.55 -9.20 24.17
N THR A 24 11.55 -9.53 25.46
CA THR A 24 12.54 -9.05 26.44
C THR A 24 13.81 -9.89 26.50
N ASP A 25 13.77 -11.13 25.99
CA ASP A 25 14.91 -12.04 26.01
C ASP A 25 15.55 -12.14 24.62
N ASP A 26 16.88 -12.05 24.54
CA ASP A 26 17.62 -12.10 23.27
C ASP A 26 17.44 -13.44 22.52
N ASP A 27 17.23 -14.55 23.24
CA ASP A 27 16.96 -15.86 22.66
C ASP A 27 15.61 -15.92 21.92
N GLN A 28 14.68 -15.00 22.26
CA GLN A 28 13.36 -14.87 21.66
C GLN A 28 13.36 -13.97 20.41
N LEU A 29 14.49 -13.38 20.02
CA LEU A 29 14.59 -12.62 18.76
C LEU A 29 14.71 -13.51 17.52
N THR A 30 14.77 -14.84 17.68
CA THR A 30 14.87 -15.79 16.57
C THR A 30 13.58 -16.59 16.36
N GLY A 31 13.28 -16.97 15.11
CA GLY A 31 12.18 -17.87 14.78
C GLY A 31 10.77 -17.31 15.00
N VAL A 32 9.84 -18.12 15.53
CA VAL A 32 8.40 -17.80 15.62
C VAL A 32 8.11 -16.57 16.49
N VAL A 33 8.91 -16.33 17.53
CA VAL A 33 8.70 -15.20 18.43
C VAL A 33 9.03 -13.85 17.74
N SER A 34 9.91 -13.87 16.73
CA SER A 34 10.15 -12.69 15.87
C SER A 34 8.93 -12.33 15.01
N LEU A 35 8.14 -13.31 14.57
CA LEU A 35 6.90 -13.07 13.80
C LEU A 35 5.81 -12.47 14.69
N GLU A 36 5.74 -12.88 15.96
CA GLU A 36 4.84 -12.29 16.93
C GLU A 36 5.21 -10.83 17.24
N ALA A 37 6.51 -10.53 17.30
CA ALA A 37 7.00 -9.16 17.45
C ALA A 37 6.55 -8.26 16.27
N VAL A 38 6.56 -8.78 15.02
CA VAL A 38 6.02 -8.07 13.85
C VAL A 38 4.55 -7.70 14.07
N ARG A 39 3.72 -8.63 14.57
CA ARG A 39 2.30 -8.37 14.85
C ARG A 39 2.13 -7.25 15.88
N ARG A 40 2.88 -7.32 16.98
CA ARG A 40 2.80 -6.33 18.07
C ARG A 40 3.28 -4.95 17.65
N LEU A 41 4.40 -4.88 16.92
CA LEU A 41 4.92 -3.62 16.38
C LEU A 41 3.96 -2.99 15.38
N THR A 42 3.24 -3.80 14.59
CA THR A 42 2.23 -3.30 13.66
C THR A 42 1.08 -2.61 14.39
N GLY A 43 0.73 -3.04 15.61
CA GLY A 43 -0.27 -2.38 16.45
C GLY A 43 0.07 -0.93 16.81
N LEU A 44 1.34 -0.55 16.80
CA LEU A 44 1.77 0.84 17.03
C LEU A 44 1.41 1.78 15.86
N LEU A 45 1.10 1.23 14.68
CA LEU A 45 0.76 2.02 13.50
C LEU A 45 -0.49 2.89 13.73
N THR A 46 -1.48 2.34 14.45
CA THR A 46 -2.74 3.03 14.78
C THR A 46 -2.74 3.64 16.18
N ALA A 47 -2.00 3.06 17.13
CA ALA A 47 -1.90 3.58 18.50
C ALA A 47 -1.05 4.86 18.57
N SER A 48 -0.01 4.97 17.74
CA SER A 48 1.06 5.97 17.87
C SER A 48 1.36 6.67 16.55
N PRO A 49 0.35 7.29 15.89
CA PRO A 49 0.44 7.67 14.48
C PRO A 49 1.47 8.78 14.17
N GLN A 50 1.93 9.50 15.19
CA GLN A 50 2.78 10.69 15.04
C GLN A 50 4.27 10.35 14.90
N TYR A 51 4.73 9.20 15.41
CA TYR A 51 6.15 8.93 15.58
C TYR A 51 6.69 7.83 14.68
N TYR A 52 5.93 6.74 14.51
CA TYR A 52 6.46 5.51 13.93
C TYR A 52 5.78 5.05 12.64
N THR A 53 4.61 5.60 12.29
CA THR A 53 3.80 5.12 11.15
C THR A 53 4.60 5.01 9.85
N LYS A 54 5.37 6.04 9.50
CA LYS A 54 6.17 6.03 8.26
C LYS A 54 7.24 4.95 8.25
N ALA A 55 8.03 4.84 9.32
CA ALA A 55 9.12 3.86 9.42
C ALA A 55 8.58 2.42 9.53
N LEU A 56 7.53 2.21 10.33
CA LEU A 56 6.88 0.92 10.50
C LEU A 56 6.23 0.46 9.19
N LEU A 57 5.46 1.32 8.53
CA LEU A 57 4.82 0.97 7.27
C LEU A 57 5.86 0.68 6.18
N GLU A 58 6.95 1.44 6.10
CA GLU A 58 8.03 1.17 5.16
C GLU A 58 8.73 -0.18 5.42
N GLY A 59 8.97 -0.53 6.69
CA GLY A 59 9.49 -1.85 7.08
C GLY A 59 8.52 -2.99 6.80
N LEU A 60 7.22 -2.77 7.02
CA LEU A 60 6.16 -3.73 6.69
C LEU A 60 6.04 -3.95 5.19
N VAL A 61 6.07 -2.88 4.38
CA VAL A 61 6.11 -2.97 2.92
C VAL A 61 7.29 -3.84 2.49
N ALA A 62 8.49 -3.56 3.01
CA ALA A 62 9.67 -4.37 2.70
C ALA A 62 9.49 -5.85 3.08
N SER A 63 8.85 -6.12 4.21
CA SER A 63 8.58 -7.47 4.72
C SER A 63 7.54 -8.22 3.86
N ILE A 64 6.45 -7.55 3.46
CA ILE A 64 5.40 -8.07 2.57
C ILE A 64 5.99 -8.43 1.19
N GLY A 65 6.96 -7.64 0.72
CA GLY A 65 7.63 -7.90 -0.53
C GLY A 65 8.84 -8.82 -0.46
N GLY A 66 9.17 -9.35 0.73
CA GLY A 66 10.36 -10.14 1.01
C GLY A 66 10.33 -11.55 0.38
N VAL A 67 11.45 -12.25 0.51
CA VAL A 67 11.62 -13.63 0.00
C VAL A 67 11.16 -14.71 1.00
N ASP A 68 11.03 -14.35 2.28
CA ASP A 68 10.57 -15.29 3.31
C ASP A 68 9.05 -15.34 3.37
N ALA A 69 8.47 -16.50 3.04
CA ALA A 69 7.03 -16.67 2.96
C ALA A 69 6.31 -16.54 4.31
N ALA A 70 6.96 -16.92 5.41
CA ALA A 70 6.38 -16.84 6.75
C ALA A 70 6.29 -15.38 7.21
N LEU A 71 7.35 -14.61 7.02
CA LEU A 71 7.39 -13.18 7.30
C LEU A 71 6.42 -12.41 6.41
N THR A 72 6.39 -12.68 5.10
CA THR A 72 5.44 -12.05 4.17
C THR A 72 4.00 -12.26 4.63
N ARG A 73 3.64 -13.49 5.01
CA ARG A 73 2.30 -13.80 5.50
C ARG A 73 2.01 -13.08 6.82
N ALA A 74 2.93 -13.15 7.79
CA ALA A 74 2.77 -12.51 9.10
C ALA A 74 2.60 -10.99 8.98
N ALA A 75 3.44 -10.33 8.18
CA ALA A 75 3.37 -8.89 7.94
C ALA A 75 2.08 -8.49 7.21
N SER A 76 1.67 -9.26 6.19
CA SER A 76 0.43 -8.99 5.44
C SER A 76 -0.80 -9.10 6.34
N SER A 77 -0.91 -10.19 7.11
CA SER A 77 -2.04 -10.38 8.03
C SER A 77 -2.03 -9.34 9.14
N ALA A 78 -0.87 -9.04 9.72
CA ALA A 78 -0.77 -8.06 10.80
C ALA A 78 -1.23 -6.67 10.35
N LEU A 79 -0.83 -6.23 9.15
CA LEU A 79 -1.22 -4.94 8.61
C LEU A 79 -2.75 -4.86 8.40
N VAL A 80 -3.34 -5.88 7.77
CA VAL A 80 -4.79 -5.93 7.54
C VAL A 80 -5.54 -6.01 8.86
N ASP A 81 -5.15 -6.90 9.77
CA ASP A 81 -5.80 -7.10 11.07
C ASP A 81 -5.82 -5.81 11.89
N VAL A 82 -4.72 -5.05 11.92
CA VAL A 82 -4.64 -3.78 12.68
C VAL A 82 -5.56 -2.72 12.10
N ILE A 83 -5.66 -2.63 10.77
CA ILE A 83 -6.55 -1.66 10.11
C ILE A 83 -8.01 -2.06 10.36
N LEU A 84 -8.36 -3.34 10.18
CA LEU A 84 -9.71 -3.84 10.41
C LEU A 84 -10.15 -3.74 11.87
N ALA A 85 -9.24 -4.01 12.82
CA ALA A 85 -9.51 -3.82 14.24
C ALA A 85 -9.77 -2.35 14.58
N ALA A 86 -9.04 -1.42 13.93
CA ALA A 86 -9.28 0.01 14.10
C ALA A 86 -10.62 0.47 13.49
N THR A 87 -11.13 -0.21 12.46
CA THR A 87 -12.38 0.16 11.77
C THR A 87 -13.62 -0.53 12.31
N ALA A 88 -13.48 -1.58 13.13
CA ALA A 88 -14.56 -2.46 13.60
C ALA A 88 -15.72 -1.77 14.35
N GLY A 89 -15.56 -0.52 14.80
CA GLY A 89 -16.59 0.27 15.48
C GLY A 89 -17.25 1.37 14.62
N SER A 90 -16.86 1.52 13.37
CA SER A 90 -17.26 2.67 12.53
C SER A 90 -18.30 2.28 11.50
N SER A 91 -19.57 2.65 11.73
CA SER A 91 -20.72 2.23 10.90
C SER A 91 -20.99 3.11 9.66
N SER A 92 -20.14 4.07 9.34
CA SER A 92 -20.38 5.01 8.22
C SER A 92 -19.63 4.59 6.96
N SER A 93 -20.28 3.84 6.08
CA SER A 93 -19.70 3.34 4.79
C SER A 93 -19.33 4.41 3.76
N GLN A 94 -19.58 5.71 4.01
CA GLN A 94 -19.38 6.76 3.01
C GLN A 94 -18.04 7.51 3.13
N SER A 95 -17.31 7.37 4.24
CA SER A 95 -16.02 8.02 4.45
C SER A 95 -14.99 7.04 4.96
N ALA A 96 -13.77 7.08 4.41
CA ALA A 96 -12.67 6.29 4.92
C ALA A 96 -12.39 6.59 6.39
N HIS A 97 -12.09 5.54 7.13
CA HIS A 97 -11.69 5.66 8.52
C HIS A 97 -10.33 6.39 8.62
N PRO A 98 -10.07 7.18 9.68
CA PRO A 98 -8.78 7.87 9.86
C PRO A 98 -7.57 6.93 9.76
N ALA A 99 -7.69 5.68 10.24
CA ALA A 99 -6.61 4.69 10.11
C ALA A 99 -6.34 4.32 8.64
N GLU A 100 -7.38 4.15 7.83
CA GLU A 100 -7.26 3.85 6.40
C GLU A 100 -6.65 5.04 5.66
N ALA A 101 -7.11 6.26 5.94
CA ALA A 101 -6.57 7.49 5.35
C ALA A 101 -5.10 7.71 5.71
N LEU A 102 -4.72 7.44 6.97
CA LEU A 102 -3.33 7.51 7.43
C LEU A 102 -2.44 6.49 6.71
N VAL A 103 -2.88 5.23 6.60
CA VAL A 103 -2.13 4.19 5.88
C VAL A 103 -2.02 4.52 4.40
N ALA A 104 -3.13 4.93 3.76
CA ALA A 104 -3.17 5.29 2.35
C ALA A 104 -2.21 6.45 2.03
N SER A 105 -2.26 7.53 2.81
CA SER A 105 -1.40 8.70 2.60
C SER A 105 0.08 8.37 2.85
N THR A 106 0.38 7.60 3.90
CA THR A 106 1.75 7.17 4.20
C THR A 106 2.29 6.24 3.12
N LEU A 107 1.47 5.30 2.61
CA LEU A 107 1.87 4.41 1.52
C LEU A 107 2.21 5.20 0.25
N VAL A 108 1.38 6.19 -0.11
CA VAL A 108 1.64 7.07 -1.26
C VAL A 108 2.94 7.85 -1.07
N ASP A 109 3.20 8.39 0.12
CA ASP A 109 4.48 9.06 0.43
C ASP A 109 5.68 8.11 0.30
N ILE A 110 5.59 6.88 0.85
CA ILE A 110 6.65 5.87 0.70
C ILE A 110 6.86 5.54 -0.79
N TRP A 111 5.78 5.35 -1.54
CA TRP A 111 5.87 4.99 -2.95
C TRP A 111 6.54 6.09 -3.78
N GLN A 112 6.15 7.35 -3.59
CA GLN A 112 6.75 8.47 -4.29
C GLN A 112 8.26 8.60 -3.98
N ARG A 113 8.67 8.42 -2.73
CA ARG A 113 10.09 8.45 -2.32
C ARG A 113 10.92 7.33 -2.95
N HIS A 114 10.30 6.17 -3.16
CA HIS A 114 10.94 4.98 -3.71
C HIS A 114 10.55 4.69 -5.15
N ALA A 115 10.06 5.70 -5.89
CA ALA A 115 9.59 5.53 -7.25
C ALA A 115 10.68 4.87 -8.13
N LYS A 116 10.30 3.80 -8.84
CA LYS A 116 11.18 2.97 -9.69
C LYS A 116 12.34 2.27 -8.95
N SER A 117 12.35 2.26 -7.63
CA SER A 117 13.33 1.51 -6.84
C SER A 117 13.21 0.03 -7.13
N SER A 118 14.30 -0.62 -7.53
CA SER A 118 14.31 -2.07 -7.78
C SER A 118 14.02 -2.89 -6.53
N ARG A 119 14.28 -2.34 -5.35
CA ARG A 119 14.04 -2.99 -4.06
C ARG A 119 12.62 -2.82 -3.58
N MET A 120 11.98 -1.67 -3.84
CA MET A 120 10.70 -1.32 -3.22
C MET A 120 9.50 -1.33 -4.15
N ALA A 121 9.69 -1.19 -5.47
CA ALA A 121 8.56 -1.14 -6.41
C ALA A 121 7.67 -2.39 -6.35
N GLY A 122 8.26 -3.59 -6.34
CA GLY A 122 7.52 -4.85 -6.18
C GLY A 122 6.78 -4.95 -4.83
N PRO A 123 7.48 -4.74 -3.70
CA PRO A 123 6.85 -4.69 -2.38
C PRO A 123 5.69 -3.68 -2.26
N LEU A 124 5.84 -2.48 -2.83
CA LEU A 124 4.82 -1.43 -2.82
C LEU A 124 3.59 -1.83 -3.64
N LEU A 125 3.79 -2.38 -4.84
CA LEU A 125 2.70 -2.91 -5.67
C LEU A 125 1.91 -3.97 -4.92
N ARG A 126 2.59 -4.95 -4.29
CA ARG A 126 1.92 -6.01 -3.52
C ARG A 126 1.20 -5.49 -2.28
N THR A 127 1.77 -4.50 -1.60
CA THR A 127 1.15 -3.92 -0.41
C THR A 127 -0.10 -3.13 -0.79
N ALA A 128 -0.06 -2.36 -1.86
CA ALA A 128 -1.25 -1.68 -2.38
C ALA A 128 -2.33 -2.67 -2.82
N ASP A 129 -1.93 -3.74 -3.50
CA ASP A 129 -2.83 -4.82 -3.94
C ASP A 129 -3.52 -5.50 -2.76
N LEU A 130 -2.75 -5.83 -1.72
CA LEU A 130 -3.24 -6.37 -0.46
C LEU A 130 -4.28 -5.44 0.18
N LEU A 131 -3.99 -4.13 0.26
CA LEU A 131 -4.91 -3.18 0.88
C LEU A 131 -6.20 -3.06 0.07
N VAL A 132 -6.12 -2.92 -1.25
CA VAL A 132 -7.30 -2.79 -2.11
C VAL A 132 -8.20 -4.02 -2.05
N THR A 133 -7.60 -5.21 -1.91
CA THR A 133 -8.35 -6.47 -1.89
C THR A 133 -8.88 -6.85 -0.51
N GLN A 134 -8.20 -6.48 0.58
CA GLN A 134 -8.51 -6.94 1.94
C GLN A 134 -9.07 -5.85 2.87
N VAL A 135 -8.93 -4.57 2.53
CA VAL A 135 -9.38 -3.44 3.37
C VAL A 135 -10.51 -2.69 2.64
N PRO A 136 -11.79 -2.96 2.97
CA PRO A 136 -12.93 -2.44 2.20
C PRO A 136 -12.98 -0.91 2.08
N GLY A 137 -12.63 -0.18 3.14
CA GLY A 137 -12.72 1.28 3.17
C GLY A 137 -11.55 2.01 2.51
N ILE A 138 -10.46 1.31 2.15
CA ILE A 138 -9.25 1.95 1.59
C ILE A 138 -9.54 2.64 0.24
N MET A 139 -10.49 2.12 -0.54
CA MET A 139 -10.88 2.71 -1.83
C MET A 139 -11.61 4.05 -1.68
N SER A 140 -12.16 4.33 -0.51
CA SER A 140 -12.77 5.60 -0.16
C SER A 140 -11.78 6.58 0.48
N ALA A 141 -10.53 6.17 0.69
CA ALA A 141 -9.51 7.01 1.32
C ALA A 141 -9.12 8.19 0.44
N ARG A 142 -8.85 9.32 1.09
CA ARG A 142 -8.29 10.51 0.44
C ARG A 142 -6.85 10.70 0.88
N VAL A 143 -6.00 11.06 -0.07
CA VAL A 143 -4.57 11.19 0.10
C VAL A 143 -4.10 12.52 -0.50
N PRO A 144 -3.00 13.10 0.01
CA PRO A 144 -2.44 14.32 -0.56
C PRO A 144 -2.22 14.15 -2.06
N ALA A 145 -2.74 15.08 -2.86
CA ALA A 145 -2.57 15.02 -4.30
C ALA A 145 -1.08 15.05 -4.66
N PRO A 146 -0.60 14.18 -5.57
CA PRO A 146 0.77 14.26 -6.04
C PRO A 146 1.02 15.64 -6.65
N PRO A 147 2.22 16.24 -6.45
CA PRO A 147 2.55 17.52 -7.07
C PRO A 147 2.40 17.40 -8.59
N PRO A 148 1.85 18.42 -9.28
CA PRO A 148 1.60 18.34 -10.71
C PRO A 148 2.92 18.10 -11.43
N ALA A 149 3.07 16.90 -12.00
CA ALA A 149 4.17 16.61 -12.91
C ALA A 149 4.04 17.55 -14.11
N ALA A 150 5.06 18.39 -14.33
CA ALA A 150 5.15 19.29 -15.47
C ALA A 150 4.96 18.49 -16.77
N SER A 151 3.74 18.44 -17.28
CA SER A 151 3.39 17.78 -18.53
C SER A 151 2.41 18.66 -19.29
N SER A 152 2.79 18.89 -20.54
CA SER A 152 2.24 19.81 -21.52
C SER A 152 0.91 19.31 -22.10
N SER A 153 -0.14 19.33 -21.31
CA SER A 153 -1.50 19.10 -21.80
C SER A 153 -2.40 20.16 -21.17
N GLY A 154 -2.77 21.15 -21.99
CA GLY A 154 -3.72 22.20 -21.61
C GLY A 154 -5.10 21.62 -21.38
N ALA A 155 -5.41 21.31 -20.14
CA ALA A 155 -6.76 21.23 -19.62
C ALA A 155 -6.78 22.00 -18.30
N ALA A 156 -7.76 22.90 -18.19
CA ALA A 156 -7.80 24.01 -17.25
C ALA A 156 -7.44 23.63 -15.81
N ALA A 157 -6.57 24.45 -15.22
CA ALA A 157 -6.35 24.54 -13.79
C ALA A 157 -7.68 24.91 -13.11
N ALA A 158 -8.43 23.88 -12.72
CA ALA A 158 -9.52 24.02 -11.78
C ALA A 158 -8.89 23.88 -10.39
N THR A 159 -8.90 24.98 -9.65
CA THR A 159 -8.69 25.04 -8.21
C THR A 159 -9.59 23.98 -7.55
N SER A 160 -9.03 22.86 -7.08
CA SER A 160 -9.79 21.85 -6.34
C SER A 160 -8.97 21.28 -5.19
N SER A 161 -9.66 21.16 -4.04
CA SER A 161 -9.26 20.65 -2.73
C SER A 161 -8.04 19.72 -2.68
N ALA A 162 -7.12 19.99 -1.74
CA ALA A 162 -5.78 19.42 -1.58
C ALA A 162 -5.63 17.88 -1.55
N ASP A 163 -6.71 17.11 -1.45
CA ASP A 163 -6.68 15.65 -1.37
C ASP A 163 -7.37 14.98 -2.57
N ALA A 164 -6.69 14.00 -3.16
CA ALA A 164 -7.18 13.16 -4.25
C ALA A 164 -7.67 11.79 -3.73
N PRO A 165 -8.54 11.08 -4.47
CA PRO A 165 -8.92 9.72 -4.13
C PRO A 165 -7.70 8.80 -4.20
N PHE A 166 -7.51 7.96 -3.17
CA PHE A 166 -6.47 6.94 -3.15
C PHE A 166 -6.40 6.10 -4.45
N PRO A 167 -7.51 5.55 -5.01
CA PRO A 167 -7.44 4.77 -6.24
C PRO A 167 -6.89 5.56 -7.43
N ASP A 168 -7.25 6.85 -7.56
CA ASP A 168 -6.79 7.71 -8.65
C ASP A 168 -5.27 7.96 -8.57
N VAL A 169 -4.71 8.07 -7.36
CA VAL A 169 -3.27 8.25 -7.18
C VAL A 169 -2.52 6.93 -7.41
N VAL A 170 -3.04 5.83 -6.87
CA VAL A 170 -2.39 4.50 -6.98
C VAL A 170 -2.38 3.99 -8.41
N VAL A 171 -3.45 4.22 -9.20
CA VAL A 171 -3.45 3.82 -10.61
C VAL A 171 -2.35 4.50 -11.40
N GLU A 172 -2.10 5.79 -11.16
CA GLU A 172 -1.03 6.53 -11.84
C GLU A 172 0.36 6.12 -11.36
N LEU A 173 0.55 5.86 -10.06
CA LEU A 173 1.79 5.29 -9.53
C LEU A 173 2.09 3.93 -10.14
N CYS A 174 1.09 3.04 -10.20
CA CYS A 174 1.21 1.72 -10.81
C CYS A 174 1.57 1.81 -12.30
N ARG A 175 0.90 2.68 -13.06
CA ARG A 175 1.24 2.95 -14.46
C ARG A 175 2.65 3.51 -14.62
N ALA A 176 3.08 4.40 -13.73
CA ALA A 176 4.44 4.95 -13.76
C ALA A 176 5.50 3.87 -13.50
N GLU A 177 5.22 2.89 -12.64
CA GLU A 177 6.11 1.75 -12.35
C GLU A 177 6.24 0.77 -13.53
N THR A 178 5.22 0.63 -14.37
CA THR A 178 5.28 -0.26 -15.54
C THR A 178 6.02 0.35 -16.74
N ARG A 179 6.10 1.68 -16.82
CA ARG A 179 6.81 2.37 -17.92
C ARG A 179 8.29 1.99 -17.93
N GLN A 180 8.73 1.44 -19.05
CA GLN A 180 10.12 1.00 -19.28
C GLN A 180 10.61 -0.08 -18.29
N CYS A 181 9.70 -0.77 -17.59
CA CYS A 181 10.05 -1.87 -16.71
C CYS A 181 10.37 -3.14 -17.51
N SER A 182 11.47 -3.79 -17.19
CA SER A 182 11.89 -5.07 -17.78
C SER A 182 11.71 -6.27 -16.85
N ASP A 183 11.25 -6.04 -15.63
CA ASP A 183 11.03 -7.06 -14.60
C ASP A 183 9.65 -7.68 -14.77
N VAL A 184 9.62 -8.94 -15.24
CA VAL A 184 8.39 -9.67 -15.55
C VAL A 184 7.49 -9.83 -14.32
N ALA A 185 8.05 -10.15 -13.15
CA ALA A 185 7.27 -10.36 -11.93
C ALA A 185 6.62 -9.05 -11.45
N ARG A 186 7.31 -7.92 -11.64
CA ARG A 186 6.75 -6.60 -11.35
C ARG A 186 5.61 -6.24 -12.30
N LEU A 187 5.78 -6.52 -13.60
CA LEU A 187 4.73 -6.28 -14.60
C LEU A 187 3.48 -7.13 -14.33
N GLU A 188 3.65 -8.39 -13.92
CA GLU A 188 2.53 -9.26 -13.52
C GLU A 188 1.84 -8.75 -12.25
N SER A 189 2.60 -8.29 -11.25
CA SER A 189 2.03 -7.71 -10.01
C SER A 189 1.25 -6.42 -10.32
N ALA A 190 1.78 -5.57 -11.22
CA ALA A 190 1.08 -4.37 -11.67
C ALA A 190 -0.20 -4.69 -12.46
N ALA A 191 -0.19 -5.74 -13.29
CA ALA A 191 -1.40 -6.17 -14.00
C ALA A 191 -2.52 -6.55 -13.02
N SER A 192 -2.22 -7.36 -12.02
CA SER A 192 -3.18 -7.75 -10.96
C SER A 192 -3.72 -6.51 -10.22
N MET A 193 -2.82 -5.62 -9.78
CA MET A 193 -3.20 -4.37 -9.12
C MET A 193 -4.14 -3.51 -9.97
N LEU A 194 -3.84 -3.33 -11.26
CA LEU A 194 -4.69 -2.55 -12.16
C LEU A 194 -6.07 -3.20 -12.36
N CYS A 195 -6.14 -4.53 -12.40
CA CYS A 195 -7.42 -5.25 -12.45
C CYS A 195 -8.25 -5.02 -11.18
N HIS A 196 -7.63 -5.05 -9.99
CA HIS A 196 -8.33 -4.79 -8.73
C HIS A 196 -8.82 -3.35 -8.56
N LEU A 197 -8.31 -2.41 -9.37
CA LEU A 197 -8.79 -1.02 -9.40
C LEU A 197 -9.97 -0.79 -10.36
N LEU A 198 -10.35 -1.77 -11.19
CA LEU A 198 -11.46 -1.62 -12.14
C LEU A 198 -12.84 -1.31 -11.52
N PRO A 199 -13.18 -1.79 -10.31
CA PRO A 199 -14.43 -1.41 -9.64
C PRO A 199 -14.50 0.09 -9.28
N ALA A 200 -13.37 0.79 -9.20
CA ALA A 200 -13.36 2.21 -8.87
C ALA A 200 -14.04 3.05 -9.99
N PRO A 201 -14.68 4.18 -9.66
CA PRO A 201 -15.28 5.05 -10.66
C PRO A 201 -14.21 5.74 -11.55
N ASN A 202 -14.67 6.41 -12.60
CA ASN A 202 -13.78 7.25 -13.42
C ASN A 202 -13.31 8.46 -12.59
N PRO A 203 -12.04 8.92 -12.72
CA PRO A 203 -11.09 8.60 -13.79
C PRO A 203 -10.25 7.32 -13.59
N CYS A 204 -10.14 6.78 -12.36
CA CYS A 204 -9.31 5.62 -12.04
C CYS A 204 -9.46 4.47 -13.05
N ARG A 205 -10.69 4.03 -13.29
CA ARG A 205 -10.99 2.89 -14.18
C ARG A 205 -10.49 3.10 -15.61
N THR A 206 -10.62 4.32 -16.15
CA THR A 206 -10.10 4.62 -17.49
C THR A 206 -8.57 4.50 -17.51
N SER A 207 -7.89 5.05 -16.51
CA SER A 207 -6.44 4.90 -16.37
C SER A 207 -6.01 3.45 -16.18
N ALA A 208 -6.76 2.65 -15.42
CA ALA A 208 -6.50 1.24 -15.19
C ALA A 208 -6.59 0.44 -16.50
N TYR A 209 -7.67 0.63 -17.28
CA TYR A 209 -7.79 0.03 -18.61
C TYR A 209 -6.66 0.43 -19.56
N GLN A 210 -6.27 1.71 -19.58
CA GLN A 210 -5.14 2.16 -20.40
C GLN A 210 -3.83 1.44 -20.01
N GLY A 211 -3.58 1.27 -18.71
CA GLY A 211 -2.42 0.51 -18.24
C GLY A 211 -2.48 -0.97 -18.64
N LEU A 212 -3.64 -1.60 -18.50
CA LEU A 212 -3.86 -3.00 -18.88
C LEU A 212 -3.69 -3.23 -20.39
N LEU A 213 -4.18 -2.32 -21.24
CA LEU A 213 -3.96 -2.38 -22.69
C LEU A 213 -2.49 -2.32 -23.06
N VAL A 214 -1.69 -1.49 -22.35
CA VAL A 214 -0.23 -1.46 -22.53
C VAL A 214 0.41 -2.79 -22.13
N LEU A 215 -0.04 -3.42 -21.04
CA LEU A 215 0.49 -4.71 -20.57
C LEU A 215 0.06 -5.89 -21.47
N LEU A 216 -1.13 -5.85 -22.05
CA LEU A 216 -1.57 -6.78 -23.11
C LEU A 216 -0.70 -6.68 -24.37
N GLY A 217 -0.18 -5.49 -24.66
CA GLY A 217 0.80 -5.24 -25.73
C GLY A 217 2.25 -5.51 -25.33
N SER A 218 2.52 -6.08 -24.16
CA SER A 218 3.88 -6.28 -23.65
C SER A 218 4.73 -7.17 -24.58
N LYS A 219 6.03 -6.86 -24.71
CA LYS A 219 6.98 -7.72 -25.43
C LYS A 219 7.17 -9.10 -24.79
N TYR A 220 6.80 -9.26 -23.52
CA TYR A 220 6.94 -10.50 -22.76
C TYR A 220 5.66 -11.35 -22.85
N PRO A 221 5.68 -12.56 -23.48
CA PRO A 221 4.49 -13.38 -23.64
C PRO A 221 3.80 -13.76 -22.34
N LYS A 222 4.58 -13.98 -21.27
CA LYS A 222 4.06 -14.30 -19.93
C LYS A 222 3.19 -13.17 -19.38
N VAL A 223 3.67 -11.92 -19.45
CA VAL A 223 2.92 -10.73 -19.01
C VAL A 223 1.62 -10.59 -19.78
N ARG A 224 1.63 -10.77 -21.11
CA ARG A 224 0.41 -10.69 -21.92
C ARG A 224 -0.63 -11.72 -21.49
N ARG A 225 -0.19 -12.97 -21.32
CA ARG A 225 -1.06 -14.07 -20.89
C ARG A 225 -1.64 -13.80 -19.49
N HIS A 226 -0.79 -13.47 -18.53
CA HIS A 226 -1.23 -13.14 -17.16
C HIS A 226 -2.22 -11.98 -17.15
N THR A 227 -1.92 -10.90 -17.89
CA THR A 227 -2.82 -9.73 -17.98
C THR A 227 -4.17 -10.11 -18.56
N ALA A 228 -4.20 -10.92 -19.62
CA ALA A 228 -5.44 -11.37 -20.25
C ALA A 228 -6.27 -12.26 -19.30
N GLU A 229 -5.63 -13.19 -18.60
CA GLU A 229 -6.28 -14.07 -17.62
C GLU A 229 -6.86 -13.25 -16.45
N GLN A 230 -6.07 -12.33 -15.86
CA GLN A 230 -6.54 -11.48 -14.76
C GLN A 230 -7.65 -10.52 -15.19
N LEU A 231 -7.54 -9.91 -16.37
CA LEU A 231 -8.57 -9.01 -16.88
C LEU A 231 -9.87 -9.77 -17.16
N TYR A 232 -9.79 -10.97 -17.73
CA TYR A 232 -10.97 -11.80 -17.95
C TYR A 232 -11.69 -12.11 -16.63
N LEU A 233 -10.95 -12.54 -15.60
CA LEU A 233 -11.52 -12.81 -14.27
C LEU A 233 -12.13 -11.56 -13.63
N ALA A 234 -11.48 -10.41 -13.76
CA ALA A 234 -12.00 -9.15 -13.23
C ALA A 234 -13.29 -8.72 -13.94
N LEU A 235 -13.37 -8.90 -15.26
CA LEU A 235 -14.58 -8.59 -16.02
C LEU A 235 -15.75 -9.51 -15.64
N LEU A 236 -15.49 -10.82 -15.48
CA LEU A 236 -16.51 -11.76 -14.98
C LEU A 236 -17.04 -11.36 -13.60
N ALA A 237 -16.18 -10.86 -12.70
CA ALA A 237 -16.60 -10.41 -11.38
C ALA A 237 -17.42 -9.09 -11.42
N LEU A 238 -17.29 -8.31 -12.51
CA LEU A 238 -18.03 -7.06 -12.71
C LEU A 238 -19.34 -7.25 -13.47
N GLU A 239 -19.55 -8.39 -14.11
CA GLU A 239 -20.83 -8.70 -14.75
C GLU A 239 -21.93 -8.69 -13.69
N PRO A 240 -22.93 -7.79 -13.78
CA PRO A 240 -24.04 -7.81 -12.85
C PRO A 240 -24.76 -9.13 -13.05
N THR A 241 -24.80 -9.98 -12.02
CA THR A 241 -25.64 -11.18 -12.02
C THR A 241 -27.03 -10.74 -12.41
N GLU A 242 -27.50 -11.14 -13.59
CA GLU A 242 -28.79 -10.71 -14.10
C GLU A 242 -29.85 -10.96 -13.03
N THR A 243 -30.42 -9.88 -12.51
CA THR A 243 -31.59 -9.94 -11.65
C THR A 243 -32.70 -10.56 -12.50
N GLY A 244 -32.92 -11.86 -12.32
CA GLY A 244 -34.06 -12.58 -12.89
C GLY A 244 -35.33 -11.81 -12.55
N GLY A 245 -36.04 -11.39 -13.59
CA GLY A 245 -37.35 -10.76 -13.50
C GLY A 245 -38.45 -11.73 -13.10
#